data_AF-X7XP13-F1
#
_entry.id   AF-X7XP13-F1
#
_cell.length_a   1.000
_cell.length_b   1.000
_cell.length_c   1.000
_cell.angle_alpha   90.00
_cell.angle_beta   90.00
_cell.angle_gamma   90.00
#
_symmetry.space_group_name_H-M   'P 1'
#
loop_
_entity.id
_entity.type
_entity.pdbx_description
1 polymer ?
#
loop_
_entity_poly.entity_id
_entity_poly.type
_entity_poly.pdbx_seq_one_letter_code
_entity_poly.pdbx_strand_id
1 'polypeptide(L)'
;MNPDPFQHAQSGADLIPAGPLQAEQISYAFAIYYLPKPSADPFATLDALLAREFREFHHADCLSGDETEPTVNAWITADPQHDCPPPSPDIVQLFGRGVSLQQTAALQATEAALVLNFVYPKGKP
;
A
#
# COMPACT_ATOMS: atom_id res chain seq x y z
N MET A 1 -14.81 -52.52 -29.76
CA MET A 1 -13.62 -52.04 -29.03
C MET A 1 -13.57 -50.53 -29.21
N ASN A 2 -13.82 -49.77 -28.15
CA ASN A 2 -13.73 -48.31 -28.17
C ASN A 2 -12.31 -47.96 -27.66
N PRO A 3 -11.52 -47.12 -28.36
CA PRO A 3 -10.20 -46.73 -27.88
C PRO A 3 -10.33 -45.86 -26.63
N ASP A 4 -9.44 -46.09 -25.68
CA ASP A 4 -9.38 -45.40 -24.40
C ASP A 4 -8.94 -43.93 -24.62
N PRO A 5 -9.75 -42.93 -24.24
CA PRO A 5 -9.51 -41.52 -24.58
C PRO A 5 -8.28 -40.91 -23.88
N PHE A 6 -7.61 -41.66 -23.00
CA PHE A 6 -6.45 -41.20 -22.26
C PHE A 6 -5.10 -41.62 -22.87
N GLN A 7 -5.08 -42.21 -24.07
CA GLN A 7 -3.84 -42.66 -24.72
C GLN A 7 -3.06 -41.59 -25.51
N HIS A 8 -3.34 -40.30 -25.33
CA HIS A 8 -2.55 -39.24 -25.97
C HIS A 8 -1.56 -38.56 -25.02
N ALA A 9 -0.29 -38.69 -25.38
CA ALA A 9 0.87 -37.90 -24.96
C ALA A 9 1.46 -38.19 -23.56
N GLN A 10 2.30 -39.23 -23.49
CA GLN A 10 3.60 -39.08 -22.83
C GLN A 10 4.46 -38.11 -23.68
N SER A 11 4.24 -36.82 -23.52
CA SER A 11 5.23 -35.79 -23.83
C SER A 11 5.69 -35.28 -22.48
N GLY A 12 6.98 -35.43 -22.16
CA GLY A 12 7.55 -34.96 -20.91
C GLY A 12 7.07 -33.53 -20.65
N ALA A 13 6.18 -33.38 -19.67
CA ALA A 13 5.82 -32.08 -19.16
C ALA A 13 7.11 -31.53 -18.58
N ASP A 14 7.74 -30.60 -19.29
CA ASP A 14 8.84 -29.83 -18.77
C ASP A 14 8.27 -29.10 -17.56
N LEU A 15 8.52 -29.66 -16.38
CA LEU A 15 7.97 -29.16 -15.12
C LEU A 15 8.62 -27.81 -14.90
N ILE A 16 7.88 -26.73 -15.15
CA ILE A 16 8.38 -25.39 -14.84
C ILE A 16 8.62 -25.36 -13.33
N PRO A 17 9.87 -25.19 -12.87
CA PRO A 17 10.13 -25.11 -11.44
C PRO A 17 9.36 -23.91 -10.90
N ALA A 18 8.66 -24.12 -9.78
CA ALA A 18 8.05 -23.02 -9.06
C ALA A 18 9.18 -22.04 -8.71
N GLY A 19 9.09 -20.82 -9.25
CA GLY A 19 9.99 -19.74 -8.86
C GLY A 19 9.85 -19.41 -7.37
N PRO A 20 10.67 -18.48 -6.86
CA PRO A 20 10.56 -18.03 -5.48
C PRO A 20 9.12 -17.62 -5.14
N LEU A 21 8.54 -18.21 -4.09
CA LEU A 21 7.18 -17.90 -3.64
C LEU A 21 7.10 -16.58 -2.86
N GLN A 22 8.25 -16.05 -2.44
CA GLN A 22 8.37 -14.81 -1.71
C GLN A 22 8.86 -13.71 -2.66
N ALA A 23 8.18 -12.57 -2.64
CA ALA A 23 8.69 -11.36 -3.28
C ALA A 23 9.96 -10.88 -2.57
N GLU A 24 10.85 -10.22 -3.30
CA GLU A 24 12.08 -9.65 -2.76
C GLU A 24 11.79 -8.42 -1.87
N GLN A 25 10.64 -7.78 -2.06
CA GLN A 25 10.14 -6.70 -1.21
C GLN A 25 8.61 -6.70 -1.17
N ILE A 26 8.08 -6.08 -0.12
CA ILE A 26 6.65 -5.77 -0.02
C ILE A 26 6.49 -4.27 0.17
N SER A 27 5.55 -3.68 -0.56
CA SER A 27 5.23 -2.25 -0.46
C SER A 27 3.76 -2.06 -0.12
N TYR A 28 3.47 -1.15 0.82
CA TYR A 28 2.12 -0.78 1.22
C TYR A 28 1.99 0.74 1.34
N ALA A 29 1.01 1.30 0.64
CA ALA A 29 0.69 2.72 0.70
C ALA A 29 -0.60 2.97 1.48
N PHE A 30 -0.58 3.98 2.34
CA PHE A 30 -1.74 4.49 3.05
C PHE A 30 -1.98 5.95 2.65
N ALA A 31 -3.20 6.29 2.30
CA ALA A 31 -3.62 7.66 2.10
C ALA A 31 -4.47 8.14 3.28
N ILE A 32 -4.04 9.25 3.88
CA ILE A 32 -4.67 9.88 5.02
C ILE A 32 -5.37 11.15 4.51
N TYR A 33 -6.70 11.10 4.49
CA TYR A 33 -7.57 12.21 4.11
C TYR A 33 -7.96 13.01 5.36
N TYR A 34 -7.57 14.27 5.42
CA TYR A 34 -7.76 15.09 6.62
C TYR A 34 -9.09 15.84 6.62
N LEU A 35 -9.91 15.61 7.66
CA LEU A 35 -11.24 16.19 7.81
C LEU A 35 -11.41 16.82 9.22
N PRO A 36 -10.92 18.04 9.50
CA PRO A 36 -10.27 19.03 8.62
C PRO A 36 -8.73 18.89 8.54
N LYS A 37 -8.09 19.68 7.68
CA LYS A 37 -6.62 19.74 7.58
C LYS A 37 -5.96 20.06 8.94
N PRO A 38 -4.97 19.28 9.40
CA PRO A 38 -4.29 19.55 10.66
C PRO A 38 -3.49 20.85 10.58
N SER A 39 -3.39 21.56 11.70
CA SER A 39 -2.53 22.74 11.84
C SER A 39 -1.06 22.36 12.09
N ALA A 40 -0.82 21.15 12.62
CA ALA A 40 0.51 20.62 12.81
C ALA A 40 1.09 20.13 11.47
N ASP A 41 2.42 20.25 11.33
CA ASP A 41 3.11 19.73 10.17
C ASP A 41 3.12 18.18 10.19
N PRO A 42 2.51 17.52 9.19
CA PRO A 42 2.47 16.06 9.14
C PRO A 42 3.87 15.44 9.03
N PHE A 43 4.80 16.10 8.35
CA PHE A 43 6.16 15.56 8.16
C PHE A 43 6.95 15.59 9.46
N ALA A 44 6.93 16.72 10.19
CA ALA A 44 7.52 16.79 11.53
C ALA A 44 6.91 15.75 12.51
N THR A 45 5.62 15.44 12.36
CA THR A 45 4.97 14.40 13.17
C THR A 45 5.49 13.01 12.81
N LEU A 46 5.64 12.71 11.51
CA LEU A 46 6.23 11.46 11.03
C LEU A 46 7.67 11.30 11.53
N ASP A 47 8.52 12.32 11.36
CA ASP A 47 9.91 12.29 11.81
C ASP A 47 10.03 12.01 13.32
N ALA A 48 9.18 12.65 14.12
CA ALA A 48 9.14 12.43 15.56
C ALA A 48 8.73 10.99 15.93
N LEU A 49 7.78 10.39 15.20
CA LEU A 49 7.34 9.01 15.42
C LEU A 49 8.43 8.01 15.04
N LEU A 50 9.10 8.20 13.90
CA LEU A 50 10.21 7.35 13.45
C LEU A 50 11.39 7.40 14.44
N ALA A 51 11.74 8.60 14.93
CA ALA A 51 12.83 8.75 15.90
C ALA A 51 12.51 8.11 17.27
N ARG A 52 11.25 8.16 17.70
CA ARG A 52 10.87 7.74 19.05
C ARG A 52 10.44 6.28 19.14
N GLU A 53 9.58 5.83 18.24
CA GLU A 53 8.84 4.58 18.36
C GLU A 53 9.19 3.58 17.25
N PHE A 54 9.42 4.06 16.03
CA PHE A 54 9.61 3.21 14.84
C PHE A 54 11.01 3.36 14.23
N ARG A 55 12.03 3.15 15.05
CA ARG A 55 13.45 3.41 14.68
C ARG A 55 14.02 2.49 13.60
N GLU A 56 13.32 1.40 13.28
CA GLU A 56 13.70 0.47 12.21
C GLU A 56 13.42 1.04 10.81
N PHE A 57 12.55 2.04 10.70
CA PHE A 57 12.18 2.65 9.43
C PHE A 57 13.08 3.85 9.13
N HIS A 58 13.70 3.82 7.95
CA HIS A 58 14.37 4.95 7.36
C HIS A 58 13.37 5.85 6.62
N HIS A 59 13.37 7.15 6.91
CA HIS A 59 12.63 8.11 6.11
C HIS A 59 13.43 8.46 4.85
N ALA A 60 12.83 8.29 3.67
CA ALA A 60 13.41 8.67 2.39
C ALA A 60 12.51 9.65 1.64
N ASP A 61 13.10 10.61 0.92
CA ASP A 61 12.36 11.57 0.08
C ASP A 61 11.75 10.93 -1.17
N CYS A 62 12.34 9.84 -1.66
CA CYS A 62 11.81 9.01 -2.73
C CYS A 62 12.22 7.55 -2.55
N LEU A 63 11.41 6.65 -3.09
CA LEU A 63 11.72 5.21 -3.15
C LEU A 63 12.42 4.89 -4.46
N SER A 64 13.49 4.11 -4.38
CA SER A 64 14.34 3.66 -5.48
C SER A 64 13.91 2.29 -6.03
N GLY A 65 13.24 1.47 -5.19
CA GLY A 65 12.78 0.12 -5.53
C GLY A 65 13.78 -1.00 -5.22
N ASP A 66 14.99 -0.66 -4.75
CA ASP A 66 16.07 -1.54 -4.31
C ASP A 66 16.45 -1.31 -2.83
N GLU A 67 15.50 -0.84 -2.03
CA GLU A 67 15.66 -0.57 -0.60
C GLU A 67 16.17 -1.83 0.11
N THR A 68 17.23 -1.68 0.90
CA THR A 68 17.84 -2.79 1.64
C THR A 68 17.45 -2.83 3.11
N GLU A 69 16.75 -1.78 3.57
CA GLU A 69 16.27 -1.59 4.94
C GLU A 69 14.80 -1.15 4.90
N PRO A 70 14.02 -1.39 5.98
CA PRO A 70 12.65 -0.90 6.07
C PRO A 70 12.63 0.62 5.86
N THR A 71 11.87 1.08 4.87
CA THR A 71 11.89 2.47 4.42
C THR A 71 10.47 3.00 4.33
N VAL A 72 10.27 4.26 4.71
CA VAL A 72 9.03 4.99 4.52
C VAL A 72 9.30 6.23 3.70
N ASN A 73 8.41 6.49 2.74
CA ASN A 73 8.36 7.73 1.98
C ASN A 73 7.00 8.40 2.22
N ALA A 74 7.00 9.73 2.32
CA ALA A 74 5.79 10.49 2.57
C ALA A 74 5.69 11.68 1.62
N TRP A 75 4.50 11.91 1.06
CA TRP A 75 4.23 13.09 0.25
C TRP A 75 2.77 13.54 0.39
N ILE A 76 2.52 14.82 0.08
CA ILE A 76 1.16 15.34 -0.02
C ILE A 76 0.78 15.37 -1.49
N THR A 77 -0.33 14.70 -1.85
CA THR A 77 -0.99 14.94 -3.13
C THR A 77 -1.97 16.11 -3.00
N ALA A 78 -1.92 17.02 -3.97
CA ALA A 78 -2.87 18.13 -4.12
C ALA A 78 -4.02 17.79 -5.08
N ASP A 79 -4.02 16.59 -5.67
CA ASP A 79 -5.11 16.07 -6.50
C ASP A 79 -5.43 14.62 -6.09
N PRO A 80 -5.93 14.41 -4.86
CA PRO A 80 -6.22 13.07 -4.37
C PRO A 80 -7.27 12.36 -5.23
N GLN A 81 -8.21 13.07 -5.86
CA GLN A 81 -9.23 12.43 -6.71
C GLN A 81 -8.62 11.65 -7.88
N HIS A 82 -7.47 12.09 -8.37
CA HIS A 82 -6.73 11.40 -9.42
C HIS A 82 -5.70 10.41 -8.86
N ASP A 83 -4.87 10.86 -7.90
CA ASP A 83 -3.69 10.11 -7.46
C ASP A 83 -4.01 8.99 -6.45
N CYS A 84 -4.98 9.25 -5.57
CA CYS A 84 -5.44 8.30 -4.57
C CYS A 84 -6.89 8.63 -4.22
N PRO A 85 -7.87 8.15 -5.01
CA PRO A 85 -9.24 8.58 -4.87
C PRO A 85 -9.80 8.16 -3.51
N PRO A 86 -10.50 9.06 -2.80
CA PRO A 86 -11.12 8.72 -1.53
C PRO A 86 -12.11 7.56 -1.72
N PRO A 87 -12.30 6.72 -0.69
CA PRO A 87 -13.25 5.62 -0.77
C PRO A 87 -14.66 6.16 -0.98
N SER A 88 -15.44 5.44 -1.79
CA SER A 88 -16.81 5.84 -2.12
C SER A 88 -17.71 5.79 -0.88
N PRO A 89 -18.83 6.54 -0.86
CA PRO A 89 -19.75 6.54 0.26
C PRO A 89 -20.31 5.15 0.60
N ASP A 90 -20.49 4.28 -0.39
CA ASP A 90 -20.94 2.89 -0.18
C ASP A 90 -19.88 2.06 0.55
N ILE A 91 -18.61 2.20 0.17
CA ILE A 91 -17.48 1.53 0.83
C ILE A 91 -17.33 2.04 2.26
N VAL A 92 -17.46 3.35 2.49
CA VAL A 92 -17.40 3.94 3.84
C VAL A 92 -18.57 3.45 4.70
N GLN A 93 -19.78 3.28 4.15
CA GLN A 93 -20.91 2.73 4.91
C GLN A 93 -20.67 1.28 5.35
N LEU A 94 -20.03 0.47 4.51
CA LEU A 94 -19.76 -0.94 4.80
C LEU A 94 -18.56 -1.12 5.76
N PHE A 95 -17.47 -0.38 5.55
CA PHE A 95 -16.19 -0.61 6.22
C PHE A 95 -15.76 0.53 7.16
N GLY A 96 -16.29 1.74 6.98
CA GLY A 96 -15.97 2.95 7.74
C GLY A 96 -16.64 3.00 9.11
N ARG A 97 -16.36 2.02 9.97
CA ARG A 97 -16.89 1.97 11.34
C ARG A 97 -16.49 3.24 12.09
N GLY A 98 -17.48 3.95 12.62
CA GLY A 98 -17.26 5.20 13.36
C GLY A 98 -17.15 6.47 12.51
N VAL A 99 -17.37 6.38 11.19
CA VAL A 99 -17.43 7.54 10.29
C VAL A 99 -18.88 8.02 10.18
N SER A 100 -19.12 9.29 10.50
CA SER A 100 -20.45 9.90 10.36
C SER A 100 -20.77 10.25 8.90
N LEU A 101 -22.06 10.39 8.56
CA LEU A 101 -22.48 10.82 7.22
C LEU A 101 -21.85 12.15 6.78
N GLN A 102 -21.66 13.09 7.72
CA GLN A 102 -20.99 14.36 7.46
C GLN A 102 -19.51 14.14 7.09
N GLN A 103 -18.82 13.23 7.78
CA GLN A 103 -17.44 12.88 7.46
C GLN A 103 -17.34 12.12 6.14
N THR A 104 -18.30 11.23 5.84
CA THR A 104 -18.38 10.57 4.53
C THR A 104 -18.51 11.58 3.40
N ALA A 105 -19.37 12.59 3.56
CA ALA A 105 -19.52 13.65 2.58
C ALA A 105 -18.26 14.53 2.46
N ALA A 106 -17.64 14.87 3.59
CA ALA A 106 -16.41 15.66 3.61
C ALA A 106 -15.22 14.91 2.98
N LEU A 107 -15.20 13.57 3.10
CA LEU A 107 -14.20 12.72 2.45
C LEU A 107 -14.26 12.84 0.92
N GLN A 108 -15.46 12.94 0.35
CA GLN A 108 -15.63 13.15 -1.10
C GLN A 108 -15.13 14.53 -1.55
N ALA A 109 -15.11 15.51 -0.65
CA ALA A 109 -14.66 16.88 -0.92
C ALA A 109 -13.20 17.13 -0.52
N THR A 110 -12.42 16.08 -0.23
CA THR A 110 -11.00 16.24 0.12
C THR A 110 -10.20 16.80 -1.07
N GLU A 111 -9.42 17.85 -0.77
CA GLU A 111 -8.52 18.52 -1.72
C GLU A 111 -7.05 18.10 -1.57
N ALA A 112 -6.67 17.48 -0.45
CA ALA A 112 -5.32 16.97 -0.24
C ALA A 112 -5.31 15.71 0.62
N ALA A 113 -4.38 14.81 0.34
CA ALA A 113 -4.11 13.64 1.16
C ALA A 113 -2.61 13.52 1.45
N LEU A 114 -2.28 13.09 2.67
CA LEU A 114 -0.93 12.63 2.99
C LEU A 114 -0.84 11.16 2.61
N VAL A 115 0.08 10.83 1.72
CA VAL A 115 0.39 9.45 1.36
C VAL A 115 1.64 9.01 2.11
N LEU A 116 1.56 7.85 2.74
CA LEU A 116 2.68 7.16 3.38
C LEU A 116 2.90 5.85 2.65
N ASN A 117 4.07 5.68 2.04
CA ASN A 117 4.45 4.46 1.33
C ASN A 117 5.56 3.75 2.09
N PHE A 118 5.25 2.56 2.59
CA PHE A 118 6.16 1.70 3.33
C PHE A 118 6.72 0.64 2.42
N VAL A 119 8.03 0.45 2.48
CA VAL A 119 8.74 -0.65 1.81
C VAL A 119 9.42 -1.48 2.88
N TYR A 120 9.20 -2.79 2.82
CA TYR A 120 9.88 -3.75 3.67
C TYR A 120 10.59 -4.76 2.77
N PRO A 121 11.93 -4.70 2.68
CA PRO A 121 12.68 -5.68 1.91
C PRO A 121 12.70 -7.02 2.64
N LYS A 122 12.83 -8.09 1.86
CA LYS A 122 13.04 -9.42 2.40
C LYS A 122 14.30 -9.40 3.27
N GLY A 123 14.16 -9.82 4.53
CA GLY A 123 15.28 -9.88 5.47
C GLY A 123 16.41 -10.74 4.90
N LYS A 124 17.67 -10.40 5.25
CA LYS A 124 18.79 -11.29 4.95
C LYS A 124 18.53 -12.68 5.57
N PRO A 125 18.78 -13.77 4.84
CA PRO A 125 18.65 -15.12 5.37
C PRO A 125 19.57 -15.38 6.57
#